data_AF-A0A1Y3CBD5-F1
#
_entry.id   AF-A0A1Y3CBD5-F1
#
_cell.length_a   1.000
_cell.length_b   1.000
_cell.length_c   1.000
_cell.angle_alpha   90.00
_cell.angle_beta   90.00
_cell.angle_gamma   90.00
#
_symmetry.space_group_name_H-M   'P 1'
#
loop_
_entity.id
_entity.type
_entity.pdbx_description
1 polymer ?
#
loop_
_entity_poly.entity_id
_entity_poly.type
_entity_poly.pdbx_seq_one_letter_code
_entity_poly.pdbx_strand_id
1 'polypeptide(L)' 'MSNFIVDSANIVSFPRPCSLCESMENVQKFAGLMLCGNCQENIRITNPGIFETNTQIEQKAQD' A
#
# COMPACT_ATOMS: atom_id res chain seq x y z
N MET A 1 -33.11 8.04 -22.73
CA MET A 1 -31.82 8.06 -21.99
C MET A 1 -31.81 6.85 -21.08
N SER A 2 -31.01 5.83 -21.37
CA SER A 2 -30.91 4.65 -20.50
C SER A 2 -30.05 4.97 -19.30
N ASN A 3 -30.62 4.84 -18.10
CA ASN A 3 -29.87 4.88 -16.86
C ASN A 3 -29.07 3.58 -16.75
N PHE A 4 -27.79 3.64 -17.13
CA PHE A 4 -26.86 2.54 -16.87
C PHE A 4 -26.61 2.49 -15.36
N ILE A 5 -27.32 1.62 -14.66
CA ILE A 5 -27.01 1.30 -13.26
C ILE A 5 -25.77 0.42 -13.31
N VAL A 6 -24.61 1.02 -13.08
CA VAL A 6 -23.35 0.30 -12.95
C VAL A 6 -23.40 -0.46 -11.62
N ASP A 7 -23.67 -1.76 -11.70
CA ASP A 7 -23.53 -2.67 -10.57
C ASP A 7 -22.06 -2.77 -10.17
N SER A 8 -21.73 -2.33 -8.95
CA SER A 8 -20.38 -2.42 -8.38
C SER A 8 -19.80 -3.83 -8.39
N ALA A 9 -20.64 -4.87 -8.52
CA ALA A 9 -20.20 -6.26 -8.62
C ALA A 9 -19.40 -6.58 -9.90
N ASN A 10 -19.46 -5.73 -10.94
CA ASN A 10 -18.73 -5.92 -12.21
C ASN A 10 -17.49 -5.01 -12.37
N ILE A 11 -17.03 -4.38 -11.29
CA ILE A 11 -15.85 -3.49 -11.34
C ILE A 11 -14.56 -4.32 -11.30
N VAL A 12 -13.88 -4.43 -12.44
CA VAL A 12 -12.53 -5.00 -12.49
C VAL A 12 -11.55 -3.99 -11.87
N SER A 13 -11.09 -4.26 -10.65
CA SER A 13 -10.16 -3.37 -9.91
C SER A 13 -8.72 -3.57 -10.40
N PHE A 14 -8.35 -2.93 -11.51
CA PHE A 14 -6.97 -2.75 -11.96
C PHE A 14 -6.30 -1.59 -11.20
N PRO A 15 -4.95 -1.47 -11.24
CA PRO A 15 -4.07 -1.23 -10.08
C PRO A 15 -4.64 -0.33 -8.99
N ARG A 16 -4.56 -0.82 -7.74
CA ARG A 16 -5.00 -0.07 -6.55
C ARG A 16 -4.18 1.22 -6.44
N PRO A 17 -4.81 2.39 -6.26
CA PRO A 17 -4.07 3.62 -6.04
C PRO A 17 -3.31 3.56 -4.71
N CYS A 18 -2.27 4.39 -4.60
CA CYS A 18 -1.61 4.62 -3.32
C CYS A 18 -2.65 5.06 -2.27
N SER A 19 -2.66 4.41 -1.11
CA SER A 19 -3.62 4.67 -0.03
C SER A 19 -3.46 6.06 0.59
N LEU A 20 -2.33 6.75 0.34
CA LEU A 20 -2.02 8.04 0.96
C LEU A 20 -2.08 9.22 -0.02
N CYS A 21 -1.68 9.03 -1.27
CA CYS A 21 -1.57 10.13 -2.25
C CYS A 21 -2.34 9.87 -3.54
N GLU A 22 -3.09 8.77 -3.63
CA GLU A 22 -3.92 8.38 -4.77
C GLU A 22 -3.16 8.16 -6.09
N SER A 23 -1.83 8.20 -6.07
CA SER A 23 -0.98 7.90 -7.22
C SER A 23 -1.30 6.52 -7.80
N MET A 24 -1.39 6.45 -9.13
CA MET A 24 -1.60 5.22 -9.92
C MET A 24 -0.27 4.58 -10.35
N GLU A 25 0.84 4.99 -9.75
CA GLU A 25 2.16 4.35 -9.93
C GLU A 25 2.19 2.92 -9.37
N ASN A 26 3.32 2.25 -9.54
CA ASN A 26 3.57 0.96 -8.90
C ASN A 26 3.45 1.09 -7.38
N VAL A 27 2.51 0.33 -6.81
CA VAL A 27 2.29 0.25 -5.37
C VAL A 27 2.76 -1.08 -4.82
N GLN A 28 3.22 -1.08 -3.57
CA GLN A 28 3.55 -2.28 -2.79
C GLN A 28 2.79 -2.27 -1.47
N LYS A 29 2.53 -3.46 -0.92
CA LYS A 29 1.87 -3.58 0.38
C LYS A 29 2.88 -3.35 1.49
N PHE A 30 2.65 -2.35 2.33
CA PHE A 30 3.48 -2.01 3.50
C PHE A 30 2.61 -1.64 4.70
N ALA A 31 2.85 -2.26 5.86
CA ALA A 31 2.08 -2.03 7.09
C ALA A 31 0.55 -2.09 6.89
N GLY A 32 0.07 -2.93 5.96
CA GLY A 32 -1.36 -3.08 5.63
C GLY A 32 -1.91 -2.06 4.60
N LEU A 33 -1.10 -1.12 4.14
CA LEU A 33 -1.46 -0.10 3.13
C LEU A 33 -0.85 -0.43 1.77
N MET A 34 -1.49 -0.01 0.68
CA MET A 34 -0.90 -0.04 -0.68
C MET A 34 -0.19 1.29 -0.92
N LEU A 35 1.14 1.31 -0.97
CA LEU A 35 1.92 2.55 -1.03
C LEU A 35 2.77 2.63 -2.30
N CYS A 36 2.83 3.81 -2.92
CA CYS A 36 3.82 4.11 -3.95
C CYS A 36 5.20 4.36 -3.33
N GLY A 37 6.25 4.28 -4.16
CA GLY A 37 7.64 4.48 -3.71
C GLY A 37 7.87 5.81 -3.01
N ASN A 38 7.25 6.90 -3.50
CA ASN A 38 7.39 8.23 -2.89
C ASN A 38 6.81 8.29 -1.47
N CYS A 39 5.62 7.70 -1.26
CA CYS A 39 5.04 7.62 0.08
C CYS A 39 5.86 6.73 1.02
N GLN A 40 6.38 5.61 0.51
CA GLN A 40 7.22 4.71 1.29
C GLN A 40 8.53 5.39 1.73
N GLU A 41 9.19 6.13 0.84
CA GLU A 41 10.41 6.88 1.17
C GLU A 41 10.12 7.99 2.19
N ASN A 42 9.03 8.74 2.02
CA ASN A 42 8.63 9.75 2.99
C ASN A 42 8.32 9.15 4.38
N ILE A 43 7.67 7.99 4.44
CA ILE A 43 7.44 7.30 5.72
C ILE A 43 8.77 6.84 6.32
N ARG A 44 9.72 6.36 5.51
CA ARG A 44 11.05 5.96 6.00
C ARG A 44 11.80 7.14 6.62
N ILE A 45 11.75 8.30 5.99
CA ILE A 45 12.39 9.52 6.48
C ILE A 45 11.71 10.02 7.77
N THR A 46 10.37 10.03 7.80
CA THR A 46 9.60 10.60 8.92
C THR A 46 9.44 9.64 10.11
N ASN A 47 9.48 8.34 9.87
CA ASN A 47 9.25 7.29 10.87
C ASN A 47 10.27 6.15 10.68
N PRO A 48 11.59 6.37 10.90
CA PRO A 48 12.61 5.36 10.63
C PRO A 48 12.37 4.03 11.38
N GLY A 49 11.88 4.08 12.63
CA GLY A 49 11.63 2.89 13.45
C GLY A 49 10.57 1.92 12.92
N ILE A 50 9.69 2.35 12.00
CA ILE A 50 8.67 1.48 11.41
C ILE A 50 9.28 0.44 10.44
N PHE A 51 10.48 0.71 9.91
CA PHE A 51 11.23 -0.22 9.07
C PHE A 51 12.22 -1.07 9.90
N GLU A 52 12.58 -0.63 11.10
CA GLU A 52 13.51 -1.33 12.01
C GLU A 52 12.86 -2.51 12.75
N THR A 53 11.52 -2.63 12.71
CA THR A 53 10.83 -3.72 13.43
C THR A 53 10.98 -5.08 12.72
N ASN A 54 11.28 -5.09 11.42
CA ASN A 54 11.46 -6.36 10.68
C ASN A 54 12.78 -7.07 10.98
N THR A 55 13.84 -6.34 11.36
CA THR A 55 15.15 -6.96 11.70
C THR A 55 15.11 -7.71 13.03
N GLN A 56 14.25 -7.34 13.97
CA GLN A 56 14.12 -8.02 15.26
C GLN A 56 13.22 -9.27 15.20
N ILE A 57 12.30 -9.33 14.24
CA ILE A 57 11.39 -10.49 14.07
C ILE A 57 12.14 -11.65 13.39
N GLU A 58 13.01 -11.38 12.41
CA GLU A 58 13.85 -12.42 11.79
C GLU A 58 14.86 -13.03 12.77
N GLN A 59 15.40 -12.23 13.72
CA GLN A 59 16.32 -12.73 14.75
C GLN A 59 15.66 -13.59 15.83
N LYS A 60 14.33 -13.49 16.02
CA LYS A 60 13.60 -14.30 17.01
C LYS A 60 13.03 -15.61 16.46
N ALA A 61 13.12 -15.84 15.16
CA ALA A 61 12.67 -17.09 14.53
C ALA A 61 13.79 -18.14 14.42
N GLN A 62 14.96 -17.88 15.03
CA GLN A 62 16.18 -18.68 14.88
C GLN A 62 16.83 -19.08 16.22
N ASP A 63 16.02 -19.21 17.29
CA ASP A 63 16.37 -19.97 18.50
C ASP A 63 15.64 -21.33 18.50
#